data_AF-A0A7X9CIV2-F1
#
_entry.id   AF-A0A7X9CIV2-F1
#
_cell.length_a   1.000
_cell.length_b   1.000
_cell.length_c   1.000
_cell.angle_alpha   90.00
_cell.angle_beta   90.00
_cell.angle_gamma   90.00
#
_symmetry.space_group_name_H-M   'P 1'
#
loop_
_entity.id
_entity.type
_entity.pdbx_description
1 polymer ?
#
loop_
_entity_poly.entity_id
_entity_poly.type
_entity_poly.pdbx_seq_one_letter_code
_entity_poly.pdbx_strand_id
1 'polypeptide(L)' 'MEKKTETMQRKPEWLKISLPQGKQYLDVKEIIARKKLHTICVSGKCPNMAECWGRGTATFMILGEICTRSC' A
#
# COMPACT_ATOMS: atom_id res chain seq x y z
N MET A 1 -34.96 -2.56 -7.48
CA MET A 1 -33.52 -2.26 -7.66
C MET A 1 -32.76 -3.54 -7.39
N GLU A 2 -32.46 -4.32 -8.42
CA GLU A 2 -31.68 -5.56 -8.29
C GLU A 2 -30.23 -5.23 -7.94
N LYS A 3 -29.80 -5.66 -6.74
CA LYS A 3 -28.39 -5.70 -6.37
C LYS A 3 -27.76 -6.85 -7.15
N LYS A 4 -27.10 -6.53 -8.25
CA LYS A 4 -26.25 -7.46 -8.98
C LYS A 4 -25.05 -7.77 -8.09
N THR A 5 -25.08 -8.91 -7.40
CA THR A 5 -23.92 -9.41 -6.64
C THR A 5 -22.87 -9.84 -7.66
N GLU A 6 -22.01 -8.91 -8.08
CA GLU A 6 -20.84 -9.27 -8.88
C GLU A 6 -20.00 -10.26 -8.08
N THR A 7 -19.92 -11.49 -8.58
CA THR A 7 -19.02 -12.50 -8.03
C THR A 7 -17.60 -12.06 -8.32
N MET A 8 -16.94 -11.46 -7.31
CA MET A 8 -15.53 -11.11 -7.42
C MET A 8 -14.74 -12.35 -7.84
N GLN A 9 -14.13 -12.30 -9.02
CA GLN A 9 -13.23 -13.35 -9.48
C GLN A 9 -12.08 -13.46 -8.48
N ARG A 10 -11.82 -14.69 -8.01
CA ARG A 10 -10.68 -14.94 -7.13
C ARG A 10 -9.39 -14.61 -7.88
N LYS A 11 -8.46 -13.99 -7.16
CA LYS A 11 -7.08 -13.83 -7.65
C LYS A 11 -6.44 -15.22 -7.84
N PRO A 12 -5.54 -15.37 -8.83
CA PRO A 12 -4.77 -16.60 -9.00
C PRO A 12 -3.97 -16.97 -7.74
N GLU A 13 -3.75 -18.27 -7.51
CA GLU A 13 -3.05 -18.78 -6.31
C GLU A 13 -1.64 -18.22 -6.12
N TRP A 14 -0.94 -17.89 -7.21
CA TRP A 14 0.41 -17.33 -7.19
C TRP A 14 0.45 -15.84 -6.79
N LEU A 15 -0.68 -15.12 -6.86
CA LEU A 15 -0.75 -13.69 -6.57
C LEU A 15 -1.01 -13.45 -5.08
N LYS A 16 -0.05 -13.84 -4.25
CA LYS A 16 -0.07 -13.69 -2.78
C LYS A 16 1.16 -12.93 -2.32
N ILE A 17 1.04 -12.30 -1.15
CA ILE A 17 2.15 -11.60 -0.51
C ILE A 17 2.57 -12.33 0.76
N SER A 18 3.83 -12.19 1.13
CA SER A 18 4.32 -12.57 2.45
C SER A 18 3.98 -11.48 3.47
N LEU A 19 3.68 -11.89 4.71
CA LEU A 19 3.41 -10.94 5.78
C LEU A 19 4.68 -10.16 6.16
N PRO A 20 4.56 -8.85 6.45
CA PRO A 20 5.71 -8.02 6.83
C PRO A 20 6.33 -8.51 8.13
N GLN A 21 7.67 -8.59 8.14
CA GLN A 21 8.46 -8.94 9.31
C GLN A 21 9.70 -8.03 9.36
N GLY A 22 10.18 -7.75 10.56
CA GLY A 22 11.46 -7.07 10.78
C GLY A 22 11.38 -5.61 11.19
N LYS A 23 12.46 -5.15 11.84
CA LYS A 23 12.59 -3.82 12.43
C LYS A 23 12.54 -2.69 11.40
N GLN A 24 13.18 -2.87 10.24
CA GLN A 24 13.24 -1.83 9.20
C GLN A 24 11.86 -1.44 8.66
N TYR A 25 10.97 -2.42 8.48
CA TYR A 25 9.58 -2.14 8.11
C TYR A 25 8.88 -1.23 9.14
N LEU A 26 9.08 -1.53 10.43
CA LEU A 26 8.51 -0.74 11.53
C LEU A 26 9.11 0.65 11.60
N ASP A 27 10.43 0.78 11.43
CA ASP A 27 11.13 2.06 11.43
C ASP A 27 10.57 2.98 10.31
N VAL A 28 10.44 2.46 9.07
CA VAL A 28 9.86 3.22 7.95
C VAL A 28 8.40 3.60 8.24
N LYS A 29 7.60 2.65 8.73
CA LYS A 29 6.20 2.86 9.10
C LYS A 29 6.06 3.99 10.13
N GLU A 30 6.89 3.97 11.17
CA GLU A 30 6.86 4.97 12.24
C GLU A 30 7.30 6.35 11.74
N ILE A 31 8.35 6.43 10.91
CA ILE A 31 8.80 7.69 10.31
C ILE A 31 7.68 8.32 9.49
N ILE A 32 7.05 7.55 8.60
CA ILE A 32 5.95 8.03 7.75
C ILE A 32 4.79 8.55 8.60
N ALA A 33 4.36 7.77 9.60
CA ALA A 33 3.25 8.15 10.48
C ALA A 33 3.57 9.41 11.30
N ARG A 34 4.74 9.44 11.95
CA ARG A 34 5.18 10.56 12.79
C ARG A 34 5.36 11.86 12.00
N LYS A 35 5.83 11.76 10.75
CA LYS A 35 6.04 12.92 9.88
C LYS A 35 4.82 13.29 9.03
N LYS A 36 3.71 12.55 9.17
CA LYS A 36 2.46 12.76 8.41
C LYS A 36 2.71 12.80 6.90
N LEU A 37 3.56 11.88 6.41
CA LEU A 37 3.92 11.82 4.99
C LEU A 37 2.96 10.91 4.23
N HIS A 38 2.61 11.29 3.01
CA HIS A 38 1.83 10.45 2.11
C HIS A 38 2.77 9.61 1.23
N THR A 39 2.41 8.34 1.02
CA THR A 39 3.16 7.42 0.17
C THR A 39 2.22 6.64 -0.73
N ILE A 40 2.66 6.34 -1.95
CA ILE A 40 1.89 5.50 -2.86
C ILE A 40 1.81 4.04 -2.34
N CYS A 41 2.75 3.64 -1.48
CA CYS A 41 2.74 2.35 -0.79
C CYS A 41 1.44 2.14 -0.02
N VAL A 42 0.98 3.16 0.71
CA VAL A 42 -0.23 3.12 1.56
C VAL A 42 -1.48 3.39 0.73
N SER A 43 -1.54 4.53 0.03
CA SER A 43 -2.75 4.94 -0.70
C SER A 43 -3.12 3.96 -1.82
N GLY A 44 -2.11 3.34 -2.46
CA GLY A 44 -2.31 2.32 -3.49
C GLY A 44 -2.45 0.88 -2.96
N LYS A 45 -2.39 0.65 -1.63
CA LYS A 45 -2.37 -0.68 -1.01
C LYS A 45 -1.37 -1.62 -1.70
N CYS A 46 -0.16 -1.11 -1.92
CA CYS A 46 0.85 -1.77 -2.74
C CYS A 46 1.20 -3.16 -2.15
N PRO A 47 1.16 -4.25 -2.95
CA PRO A 47 1.48 -5.59 -2.45
C PRO A 47 2.95 -5.72 -2.00
N ASN A 48 3.84 -4.86 -2.50
CA ASN A 48 5.28 -4.90 -2.22
C ASN A 48 5.69 -4.02 -1.04
N MET A 49 4.74 -3.40 -0.33
CA MET A 49 5.03 -2.47 0.77
C MET A 49 5.91 -3.12 1.86
N ALA A 50 5.67 -4.38 2.19
CA ALA A 50 6.47 -5.13 3.16
C ALA A 50 7.94 -5.24 2.74
N GLU A 51 8.18 -5.61 1.48
CA GLU A 51 9.52 -5.76 0.94
C GLU A 51 10.25 -4.42 0.84
N CYS A 52 9.62 -3.41 0.25
CA CYS A 52 10.23 -2.09 0.05
C CYS A 52 10.60 -1.44 1.39
N TRP A 53 9.68 -1.41 2.35
CA TRP A 53 9.93 -0.83 3.66
C TRP A 53 10.91 -1.67 4.49
N GLY A 54 10.89 -3.00 4.33
CA GLY A 54 11.92 -3.89 4.88
C GLY A 54 13.32 -3.52 4.40
N ARG A 55 13.47 -2.99 3.18
CA ARG A 55 14.73 -2.45 2.65
C ARG A 55 14.97 -0.98 2.98
N GLY A 56 14.17 -0.36 3.87
CA GLY A 56 14.28 1.06 4.19
C GLY A 56 13.84 2.01 3.07
N THR A 57 13.09 1.53 2.08
CA THR A 57 12.71 2.29 0.88
C THR A 57 11.22 2.62 0.87
N ALA A 58 10.87 3.87 0.55
CA ALA A 58 9.49 4.30 0.35
C ALA A 58 9.38 5.32 -0.79
N THR A 59 8.24 5.34 -1.48
CA THR A 59 7.94 6.32 -2.54
C THR A 59 6.90 7.32 -2.05
N PHE A 60 7.30 8.58 -1.97
CA PHE A 60 6.48 9.67 -1.43
C PHE A 60 5.53 10.28 -2.46
N MET A 61 4.40 10.77 -1.95
CA MET A 61 3.48 11.65 -2.67
C MET A 61 3.56 13.03 -2.02
N ILE A 62 4.07 14.01 -2.75
CA ILE A 62 4.44 15.32 -2.18
C ILE A 62 3.28 16.33 -2.16
N LEU A 63 2.28 16.18 -3.05
CA LEU A 63 1.15 17.11 -3.19
C LEU A 63 -0.10 16.65 -2.43
N GLY A 64 0.09 15.81 -1.40
CA GLY A 64 -1.01 15.20 -0.64
C GLY A 64 -1.46 13.85 -1.22
N GLU A 65 -2.56 13.36 -0.68
CA GLU A 65 -3.12 12.04 -1.01
C GLU A 65 -4.14 12.07 -2.15
N ILE A 66 -4.86 13.17 -2.31
CA ILE A 66 -5.98 13.27 -3.25
C ILE A 66 -5.45 13.68 -4.63
N CYS A 67 -5.69 12.82 -5.62
CA CYS A 67 -5.53 13.16 -7.03
C CYS A 67 -6.83 13.74 -7.57
N THR A 68 -6.77 14.87 -8.28
CA THR A 68 -7.95 15.50 -8.93
C THR A 68 -8.31 14.89 -10.28
N ARG A 69 -7.57 13.86 -10.72
CA ARG A 69 -7.78 13.12 -11.97
C ARG A 69 -8.36 11.73 -11.69
N SER A 70 -9.05 11.15 -12.67
CA SER A 70 -9.65 9.81 -12.63
C SER A 70 -9.08 8.90 -13.71
N CYS A 71 -7.79 8.61 -13.60
CA CYS A 71 -7.06 7.75 -14.54
C CYS A 71 -7.43 6.27 -14.42
#